data_AF-A0A8S0XIB2-F1
#
_entry.id   AF-A0A8S0XIB2-F1
#
_cell.length_a   1.000
_cell.length_b   1.000
_cell.length_c   1.000
_cell.angle_alpha   90.00
_cell.angle_beta   90.00
_cell.angle_gamma   90.00
#
_symmetry.space_group_name_H-M   'P 1'
#
loop_
_entity.id
_entity.type
_entity.pdbx_description
1 polymer ?
#
loop_
_entity_poly.entity_id
_entity_poly.type
_entity_poly.pdbx_seq_one_letter_code
_entity_poly.pdbx_strand_id
1 'polypeptide(L)'
;MDTQGVTIGMAGFADDAGQFYSHTPACNHRSAIAVDILKTRYNLFKLVSLLGVRSGPEEILVLEKERNGYERATLYSAMAQRVTLRKRQPYNTTSNRRRVVKTPGGKLVYHHLKKLGSAPKCGDCGVALPGVPALRPRQYATISKRQKTVTRAYGGSRCGDCVKSRILRAFLVEEAKIVKKVIKSQAKTARK
;
A
#
# COMPACT_ATOMS: atom_id res chain seq x y z
N MET A 1 50.65 -27.10 -24.75
CA MET A 1 50.39 -28.24 -25.66
C MET A 1 49.00 -28.79 -25.35
N ASP A 2 48.00 -27.92 -25.23
CA ASP A 2 47.28 -27.24 -26.32
C ASP A 2 46.09 -28.10 -26.71
N THR A 3 44.90 -27.73 -26.23
CA THR A 3 43.71 -27.51 -27.08
C THR A 3 42.53 -27.04 -26.22
N GLN A 4 42.32 -25.72 -26.29
CA GLN A 4 41.06 -25.07 -26.64
C GLN A 4 39.84 -25.28 -25.72
N GLY A 5 39.57 -24.24 -24.94
CA GLY A 5 38.31 -24.01 -24.28
C GLY A 5 37.20 -23.65 -25.28
N VAL A 6 35.98 -24.06 -24.94
CA VAL A 6 34.76 -23.67 -25.66
C VAL A 6 34.05 -22.62 -24.82
N THR A 7 34.34 -21.36 -25.14
CA THR A 7 33.51 -20.20 -24.80
C THR A 7 32.46 -20.02 -25.89
N ILE A 8 31.19 -20.20 -25.55
CA ILE A 8 30.03 -19.77 -26.31
C ILE A 8 29.06 -19.24 -25.24
N GLY A 9 28.54 -18.04 -25.23
CA GLY A 9 28.62 -16.88 -26.10
C GLY A 9 27.64 -15.89 -25.45
N MET A 10 28.13 -14.78 -24.92
CA MET A 10 27.28 -13.71 -24.45
C MET A 10 26.74 -12.95 -25.66
N ALA A 11 25.43 -13.03 -25.88
CA ALA A 11 24.70 -12.07 -26.68
C ALA A 11 23.68 -11.40 -25.76
N GLY A 12 23.94 -10.11 -25.47
CA GLY A 12 22.96 -9.25 -24.86
C GLY A 12 21.87 -8.88 -25.87
N PHE A 13 20.65 -8.76 -25.37
CA PHE A 13 19.65 -7.86 -25.92
C PHE A 13 19.07 -7.09 -24.74
N ALA A 14 19.45 -5.81 -24.66
CA ALA A 14 18.63 -4.80 -24.04
C ALA A 14 17.41 -4.58 -24.95
N ASP A 15 16.23 -4.43 -24.36
CA ASP A 15 15.39 -3.24 -24.49
C ASP A 15 14.02 -3.47 -23.83
N ASP A 16 13.69 -2.55 -22.93
CA ASP A 16 12.41 -1.87 -22.76
C ASP A 16 11.11 -2.64 -22.44
N ALA A 17 10.64 -2.38 -21.21
CA ALA A 17 9.25 -2.06 -20.87
C ALA A 17 8.12 -2.96 -21.41
N GLY A 18 8.04 -4.20 -20.90
CA GLY A 18 6.86 -5.05 -21.04
C GLY A 18 5.84 -4.86 -19.92
N GLN A 19 5.11 -3.73 -19.91
CA GLN A 19 3.91 -3.57 -19.09
C GLN A 19 2.81 -4.51 -19.59
N PHE A 20 2.34 -5.42 -18.73
CA PHE A 20 1.16 -6.23 -19.00
C PHE A 20 -0.09 -5.35 -19.03
N TYR A 21 -0.71 -5.31 -20.20
CA TYR A 21 -1.99 -4.72 -20.53
C TYR A 21 -3.11 -5.23 -19.60
N SER A 22 -3.80 -4.29 -18.94
CA SER A 22 -5.17 -4.53 -18.48
C SER A 22 -6.12 -4.06 -19.58
N HIS A 23 -6.83 -5.00 -20.20
CA HIS A 23 -7.93 -4.70 -21.11
C HIS A 23 -9.03 -3.96 -20.35
N THR A 24 -9.33 -2.74 -20.76
CA THR A 24 -10.61 -2.08 -20.52
C THR A 24 -11.37 -2.05 -21.85
N PRO A 25 -12.64 -2.52 -21.91
CA PRO A 25 -13.45 -2.36 -23.11
C PRO A 25 -14.01 -0.93 -23.21
N ALA A 26 -14.10 -0.51 -24.47
CA ALA A 26 -14.20 0.85 -24.97
C ALA A 26 -15.55 1.57 -24.75
N CYS A 27 -15.44 2.89 -24.87
CA CYS A 27 -16.49 3.89 -25.05
C CYS A 27 -17.32 3.67 -26.32
N ASN A 28 -18.59 4.10 -26.29
CA ASN A 28 -19.29 4.55 -27.49
C ASN A 28 -19.56 6.06 -27.40
N HIS A 29 -18.92 6.80 -28.29
CA HIS A 29 -19.14 8.20 -28.60
C HIS A 29 -20.20 8.33 -29.69
N ARG A 30 -21.16 9.23 -29.51
CA ARG A 30 -21.91 9.98 -30.55
C ARG A 30 -22.81 10.96 -29.79
N SER A 31 -22.87 12.26 -30.06
CA SER A 31 -22.39 13.07 -31.18
C SER A 31 -22.73 14.54 -30.89
N ALA A 32 -22.01 15.45 -31.59
CA ALA A 32 -22.35 16.85 -31.90
C ALA A 32 -22.30 17.85 -30.72
N ILE A 33 -21.42 18.86 -30.65
CA ILE A 33 -20.94 19.89 -31.60
C ILE A 33 -22.03 20.85 -32.09
N ALA A 34 -21.77 22.13 -31.81
CA ALA A 34 -22.49 23.38 -32.14
C ALA A 34 -23.69 23.67 -31.22
N VAL A 35 -23.82 24.81 -30.54
CA VAL A 35 -23.55 26.21 -30.92
C VAL A 35 -23.18 26.97 -29.61
N ASP A 36 -21.96 27.46 -29.46
CA ASP A 36 -21.55 28.85 -29.68
C ASP A 36 -22.21 29.95 -28.79
N ILE A 37 -21.31 30.71 -28.14
CA ILE A 37 -21.45 32.12 -27.76
C ILE A 37 -22.49 32.45 -26.68
N LEU A 38 -22.21 32.06 -25.44
CA LEU A 38 -22.43 32.95 -24.30
C LEU A 38 -21.33 32.76 -23.25
N LYS A 39 -20.42 33.75 -23.23
CA LYS A 39 -19.80 34.26 -22.01
C LYS A 39 -18.95 33.26 -21.20
N THR A 40 -17.68 33.22 -21.58
CA THR A 40 -16.59 33.72 -20.71
C THR A 40 -17.04 34.30 -19.36
N ARG A 41 -17.36 33.45 -18.36
CA ARG A 41 -17.49 33.92 -16.97
C ARG A 41 -17.42 32.89 -15.84
N TYR A 42 -17.07 31.64 -16.10
CA TYR A 42 -16.93 30.64 -15.02
C TYR A 42 -15.67 29.78 -15.12
N ASN A 43 -14.55 30.38 -15.53
CA ASN A 43 -13.25 29.70 -15.54
C ASN A 43 -12.15 30.46 -14.78
N LEU A 44 -12.53 31.19 -13.72
CA LEU A 44 -11.58 31.75 -12.74
C LEU A 44 -11.57 30.98 -11.41
N PHE A 45 -12.53 30.08 -11.18
CA PHE A 45 -12.61 29.32 -9.92
C PHE A 45 -11.75 28.04 -9.90
N LYS A 46 -11.34 27.54 -11.07
CA LYS A 46 -10.60 26.27 -11.20
C LYS A 46 -9.08 26.42 -11.24
N LEU A 47 -8.57 27.65 -11.36
CA LEU A 47 -7.12 27.93 -11.36
C LEU A 47 -6.58 28.23 -9.95
N VAL A 48 -7.44 28.56 -8.99
CA VAL A 48 -7.07 28.81 -7.58
C VAL A 48 -6.81 27.51 -6.80
N SER A 49 -7.32 26.36 -7.27
CA SER A 49 -7.17 25.07 -6.59
C SER A 49 -5.79 24.42 -6.75
N LEU A 50 -4.99 24.85 -7.75
CA LEU A 50 -3.64 24.33 -8.01
C LEU A 50 -2.52 25.08 -7.25
N LEU A 51 -2.85 26.19 -6.57
CA LEU A 51 -1.88 26.96 -5.78
C LEU A 51 -2.01 26.80 -4.26
N GLY A 52 -2.83 25.87 -3.78
CA GLY A 52 -2.83 25.53 -2.34
C GLY A 52 -3.11 26.72 -1.41
N VAL A 53 -3.85 27.73 -1.86
CA VAL A 53 -4.28 28.85 -1.02
C VAL A 53 -5.52 28.39 -0.27
N ARG A 54 -5.33 27.97 0.97
CA ARG A 54 -6.44 27.79 1.92
C ARG A 54 -7.11 29.15 2.08
N SER A 55 -8.34 29.26 1.61
CA SER A 55 -9.24 30.38 1.88
C SER A 55 -9.25 30.67 3.38
N GLY A 56 -8.73 31.85 3.75
CA GLY A 56 -8.79 32.39 5.10
C GLY A 56 -10.22 32.72 5.52
N PRO A 57 -10.44 33.04 6.81
CA PRO A 57 -11.77 33.35 7.33
C PRO A 57 -12.33 34.60 6.64
N GLU A 58 -13.60 34.53 6.24
CA GLU A 58 -14.37 35.66 5.72
C GLU A 58 -14.42 36.78 6.77
N GLU A 59 -13.91 37.96 6.40
CA GLU A 59 -13.95 39.18 7.19
C GLU A 59 -15.34 39.82 7.09
N ILE A 60 -16.02 40.01 8.23
CA ILE A 60 -17.15 40.93 8.32
C ILE A 60 -16.56 42.29 8.73
N LEU A 61 -16.39 43.18 7.76
CA LEU A 61 -16.07 44.59 7.99
C LEU A 61 -17.36 45.37 8.25
N VAL A 62 -17.66 45.64 9.53
CA VAL A 62 -18.56 46.75 9.89
C VAL A 62 -17.68 48.00 9.91
N LEU A 63 -17.79 48.84 8.87
CA LEU A 63 -17.09 50.12 8.78
C LEU A 63 -17.93 51.19 9.48
N GLU A 64 -17.55 51.57 10.70
CA GLU A 64 -17.94 52.86 11.28
C GLU A 64 -16.83 53.87 11.00
N LYS A 65 -17.22 55.02 10.43
CA LYS A 65 -16.31 56.05 9.95
C LYS A 65 -16.03 57.07 11.05
N GLU A 66 -14.82 57.08 11.60
CA GLU A 66 -14.33 58.25 12.34
C GLU A 66 -12.99 58.77 11.81
N ARG A 67 -12.96 60.09 11.64
CA ARG A 67 -11.86 60.91 11.17
C ARG A 67 -10.89 61.10 12.33
N ASN A 68 -9.81 60.32 12.40
CA ASN A 68 -8.47 60.74 12.80
C ASN A 68 -7.63 59.51 13.18
N GLY A 69 -6.69 59.16 12.28
CA GLY A 69 -5.37 58.59 12.57
C GLY A 69 -5.28 57.29 13.38
N TYR A 70 -4.59 56.29 12.83
CA TYR A 70 -4.11 55.06 13.49
C TYR A 70 -5.17 54.03 13.94
N GLU A 71 -5.85 53.44 12.95
CA GLU A 71 -6.48 52.12 13.09
C GLU A 71 -5.42 51.05 13.39
N ARG A 72 -5.26 50.67 14.66
CA ARG A 72 -4.83 49.29 14.96
C ARG A 72 -6.06 48.41 14.80
N ALA A 73 -6.31 47.95 13.58
CA ALA A 73 -7.13 46.77 13.37
C ALA A 73 -6.44 45.62 14.12
N THR A 74 -6.84 45.37 15.36
CA THR A 74 -6.44 44.17 16.08
C THR A 74 -7.10 43.01 15.35
N LEU A 75 -6.34 42.39 14.46
CA LEU A 75 -6.66 41.08 13.89
C LEU A 75 -6.76 40.10 15.06
N TYR A 76 -7.94 40.01 15.68
CA TYR A 76 -8.28 38.99 16.67
C TYR A 76 -8.45 37.67 15.91
N SER A 77 -7.35 37.21 15.31
CA SER A 77 -7.23 35.86 14.80
C SER A 77 -7.39 34.96 16.01
N ALA A 78 -8.61 34.43 16.20
CA ALA A 78 -8.94 33.53 17.29
C ALA A 78 -7.87 32.44 17.33
N MET A 79 -7.01 32.50 18.35
CA MET A 79 -5.83 31.64 18.43
C MET A 79 -6.31 30.19 18.39
N ALA A 80 -6.02 29.49 17.29
CA ALA A 80 -6.40 28.09 17.15
C ALA A 80 -5.83 27.29 18.33
N GLN A 81 -6.68 26.47 18.96
CA GLN A 81 -6.31 25.73 20.16
C GLN A 81 -5.11 24.81 19.88
N ARG A 82 -3.96 25.13 20.49
CA ARG A 82 -2.72 24.33 20.41
C ARG A 82 -2.76 23.19 21.41
N VAL A 83 -2.10 22.08 21.09
CA VAL A 83 -2.08 20.87 21.93
C VAL A 83 -0.65 20.57 22.35
N THR A 84 -0.47 20.17 23.61
CA THR A 84 0.83 19.80 24.18
C THR A 84 1.00 18.28 24.28
N LEU A 85 2.25 17.83 24.22
CA LEU A 85 2.59 16.41 24.36
C LEU A 85 2.30 15.90 25.77
N ARG A 86 1.72 14.69 25.86
CA ARG A 86 1.40 14.02 27.13
C ARG A 86 2.54 13.16 27.67
N LYS A 87 3.49 12.77 26.80
CA LYS A 87 4.66 11.96 27.15
C LYS A 87 5.89 12.86 27.31
N ARG A 88 6.84 12.41 28.14
CA ARG A 88 8.16 13.03 28.32
C ARG A 88 9.05 13.03 27.07
N GLN A 89 8.67 12.32 26.00
CA GLN A 89 9.44 12.26 24.75
C GLN A 89 9.00 13.40 23.80
N PRO A 90 9.80 14.48 23.66
CA PRO A 90 9.42 15.63 22.82
C PRO A 90 9.56 15.35 21.32
N TYR A 91 10.42 14.41 20.92
CA TYR A 91 10.81 14.25 19.52
C TYR A 91 9.73 13.53 18.67
N ASN A 92 9.71 13.86 17.37
CA ASN A 92 8.80 13.25 16.39
C ASN A 92 9.36 11.93 15.84
N THR A 93 9.41 10.90 16.69
CA THR A 93 9.87 9.56 16.30
C THR A 93 8.72 8.64 15.91
N THR A 94 9.02 7.53 15.21
CA THR A 94 8.01 6.54 14.78
C THR A 94 7.26 5.87 15.93
N SER A 95 7.86 5.82 17.13
CA SER A 95 7.23 5.32 18.35
C SER A 95 6.33 6.35 19.04
N ASN A 96 6.50 7.64 18.71
CA ASN A 96 5.75 8.78 19.26
C ASN A 96 4.75 9.37 18.25
N ARG A 97 4.14 8.52 17.42
CA ARG A 97 3.06 8.90 16.49
C ARG A 97 1.80 9.28 17.26
N ARG A 98 1.11 10.31 16.77
CA ARG A 98 0.03 11.01 17.50
C ARG A 98 -1.14 11.33 16.57
N ARG A 99 -2.35 11.36 17.12
CA ARG A 99 -3.57 11.86 16.47
C ARG A 99 -4.23 12.89 17.38
N VAL A 100 -4.61 14.03 16.82
CA VAL A 100 -5.44 15.02 17.52
C VAL A 100 -6.89 14.53 17.46
N VAL A 101 -7.55 14.46 18.61
CA VAL A 101 -8.95 14.04 18.74
C VAL A 101 -9.69 15.10 19.55
N LYS A 102 -10.91 15.44 19.13
CA LYS A 102 -11.86 16.23 19.93
C LYS A 102 -12.47 15.32 20.97
N THR A 103 -12.27 15.64 22.24
CA THR A 103 -12.94 14.93 23.33
C THR A 103 -14.40 15.39 23.43
N PRO A 104 -15.29 14.59 24.06
CA PRO A 104 -16.67 15.02 24.31
C PRO A 104 -16.78 16.35 25.05
N GLY A 105 -15.81 16.68 25.92
CA GLY A 105 -15.72 17.97 26.61
C GLY A 105 -15.20 19.13 25.76
N GLY A 106 -15.19 19.01 24.43
CA GLY A 106 -14.83 20.08 23.49
C GLY A 106 -13.34 20.42 23.41
N LYS A 107 -12.45 19.67 24.08
CA LYS A 107 -11.00 19.93 24.11
C LYS A 107 -10.27 19.12 23.05
N LEU A 108 -9.29 19.74 22.37
CA LEU A 108 -8.37 19.03 21.48
C LEU A 108 -7.24 18.36 22.29
N VAL A 109 -7.09 17.04 22.14
CA VAL A 109 -6.08 16.26 22.89
C VAL A 109 -5.33 15.30 21.96
N TYR A 110 -4.05 15.07 22.24
CA TYR A 110 -3.27 14.02 21.58
C TYR A 110 -3.57 12.62 22.15
N HIS A 111 -3.92 11.70 21.26
CA HIS A 111 -3.84 10.27 21.51
C HIS A 111 -2.60 9.68 20.84
N HIS A 112 -1.82 8.89 21.59
CA HIS A 112 -0.66 8.21 21.07
C HIS A 112 -1.07 6.94 20.32
N LEU A 113 -0.73 6.89 19.04
CA LEU A 113 -0.97 5.72 18.21
C LEU A 113 0.15 4.69 18.42
N LYS A 114 -0.24 3.42 18.39
CA LYS A 114 0.73 2.32 18.34
C LYS A 114 1.20 2.15 16.88
N LYS A 115 2.43 1.69 16.68
CA LYS A 115 2.93 1.27 15.34
C LYS A 115 2.02 0.16 14.80
N LEU A 116 1.69 0.22 13.52
CA LEU A 116 0.89 -0.81 12.87
C LEU A 116 1.68 -2.13 12.83
N GLY A 117 0.96 -3.26 12.89
CA GLY A 117 1.55 -4.57 12.65
C GLY A 117 1.72 -4.81 11.16
N SER A 118 2.73 -5.57 10.78
CA SER A 118 2.87 -6.09 9.41
C SER A 118 2.03 -7.35 9.25
N ALA A 119 1.45 -7.54 8.07
CA ALA A 119 0.79 -8.80 7.73
C ALA A 119 1.81 -9.95 7.70
N PRO A 120 1.44 -11.16 8.14
CA PRO A 120 2.29 -12.33 8.00
C PRO A 120 2.44 -12.68 6.52
N LYS A 121 3.69 -12.93 6.10
CA LYS A 121 4.04 -13.21 4.71
C LYS A 121 4.24 -14.70 4.50
N CYS A 122 3.98 -15.17 3.28
CA CYS A 122 4.34 -16.51 2.85
C CYS A 122 5.85 -16.66 2.83
N GLY A 123 6.36 -17.78 3.33
CA GLY A 123 7.81 -18.04 3.36
C GLY A 123 8.47 -18.32 2.00
N ASP A 124 7.71 -18.62 0.94
CA ASP A 124 8.27 -18.89 -0.41
C ASP A 124 8.12 -17.65 -1.32
N CYS A 125 6.90 -17.13 -1.46
CA CYS A 125 6.60 -16.05 -2.40
C CYS A 125 6.58 -14.64 -1.77
N GLY A 126 6.66 -14.52 -0.43
CA GLY A 126 6.62 -13.23 0.26
C GLY A 126 5.26 -12.52 0.24
N VAL A 127 4.23 -13.10 -0.40
CA VAL A 127 2.87 -12.53 -0.46
C VAL A 127 2.23 -12.52 0.93
N ALA A 128 1.48 -11.47 1.25
CA ALA A 128 0.73 -11.38 2.50
C ALA A 128 -0.35 -12.48 2.57
N LEU A 129 -0.39 -13.22 3.66
CA LEU A 129 -1.32 -14.34 3.79
C LEU A 129 -2.75 -13.84 4.00
N PRO A 130 -3.71 -14.24 3.14
CA PRO A 130 -5.09 -13.87 3.32
C PRO A 130 -5.69 -14.60 4.53
N GLY A 131 -6.63 -13.94 5.20
CA GLY A 131 -7.35 -14.49 6.35
C GLY A 131 -6.63 -14.44 7.69
N VAL A 132 -5.38 -13.93 7.74
CA VAL A 132 -4.66 -13.71 9.01
C VAL A 132 -4.52 -12.20 9.26
N PRO A 133 -4.98 -11.67 10.42
CA PRO A 133 -5.02 -10.24 10.67
C PRO A 133 -3.61 -9.67 10.92
N ALA A 134 -3.33 -8.47 10.40
CA ALA A 134 -2.05 -7.79 10.62
C ALA A 134 -1.97 -7.14 12.01
N LEU A 135 -1.54 -7.91 13.00
CA LEU A 135 -1.42 -7.47 14.40
C LEU A 135 0.03 -7.38 14.89
N ARG A 136 0.23 -6.77 16.05
CA ARG A 136 1.53 -6.80 16.73
C ARG A 136 1.77 -8.18 17.38
N PRO A 137 3.03 -8.64 17.51
CA PRO A 137 3.34 -9.94 18.11
C PRO A 137 2.70 -10.18 19.48
N ARG A 138 2.65 -9.16 20.35
CA ARG A 138 1.99 -9.27 21.66
C ARG A 138 0.47 -9.48 21.55
N GLN A 139 -0.18 -8.89 20.56
CA GLN A 139 -1.63 -9.06 20.33
C GLN A 139 -1.95 -10.44 19.77
N TYR A 140 -1.02 -11.06 19.04
CA TYR A 140 -1.16 -12.45 18.61
C TYR A 140 -1.25 -13.43 19.78
N ALA A 141 -0.73 -13.11 20.96
CA ALA A 141 -0.92 -13.96 22.14
C ALA A 141 -2.39 -13.97 22.60
N THR A 142 -3.09 -12.84 22.49
CA THR A 142 -4.45 -12.64 23.01
C THR A 142 -5.55 -13.20 22.10
N ILE A 143 -5.35 -13.20 20.77
CA ILE A 143 -6.40 -13.65 19.85
C ILE A 143 -6.58 -15.18 19.86
N SER A 144 -7.76 -15.64 19.42
CA SER A 144 -8.08 -17.07 19.30
C SER A 144 -7.29 -17.74 18.17
N LYS A 145 -7.11 -19.07 18.26
CA LYS A 145 -6.37 -19.86 17.26
C LYS A 145 -6.97 -19.75 15.86
N ARG A 146 -8.30 -19.76 15.74
CA ARG A 146 -9.03 -19.64 14.47
C ARG A 146 -8.62 -18.40 13.67
N GLN A 147 -8.32 -17.30 14.34
CA GLN A 147 -7.90 -16.05 13.67
C GLN A 147 -6.41 -16.05 13.28
N LYS A 148 -5.59 -16.92 13.88
CA LYS A 148 -4.14 -17.02 13.58
C LYS A 148 -3.84 -17.91 12.39
N THR A 149 -4.73 -18.85 12.07
CA THR A 149 -4.47 -19.95 11.14
C THR A 149 -5.55 -20.07 10.08
N VAL A 150 -5.21 -20.65 8.93
CA VAL A 150 -6.16 -21.05 7.88
C VAL A 150 -6.34 -22.57 7.91
N THR A 151 -7.55 -23.07 7.67
CA THR A 151 -7.90 -24.50 7.69
C THR A 151 -7.41 -25.24 6.44
N ARG A 152 -6.09 -25.38 6.27
CA ARG A 152 -5.42 -26.18 5.24
C ARG A 152 -4.03 -26.64 5.70
N ALA A 153 -3.40 -27.54 4.94
CA ALA A 153 -1.99 -27.87 5.13
C ALA A 153 -1.10 -26.61 5.02
N TYR A 154 -0.17 -26.46 5.97
CA TYR A 154 0.71 -25.27 6.11
C TYR A 154 -0.04 -23.92 6.23
N GLY A 155 -1.29 -23.93 6.70
CA GLY A 155 -2.09 -22.72 6.91
C GLY A 155 -1.42 -21.73 7.86
N GLY A 156 -1.43 -20.44 7.49
CA GLY A 156 -0.78 -19.38 8.28
C GLY A 156 0.74 -19.25 8.06
N SER A 157 1.38 -20.14 7.30
CA SER A 157 2.80 -20.04 6.93
C SER A 157 3.02 -19.98 5.41
N ARG A 158 2.23 -20.72 4.63
CA ARG A 158 2.34 -20.81 3.17
C ARG A 158 1.04 -20.40 2.50
N CYS A 159 1.10 -19.77 1.31
CA CYS A 159 -0.09 -19.46 0.50
C CYS A 159 -0.65 -20.72 -0.19
N GLY A 160 -1.86 -20.63 -0.74
CA GLY A 160 -2.50 -21.76 -1.43
C GLY A 160 -1.69 -22.27 -2.63
N ASP A 161 -1.15 -21.35 -3.43
CA ASP A 161 -0.40 -21.70 -4.64
C ASP A 161 0.91 -22.42 -4.33
N CYS A 162 1.64 -21.97 -3.31
CA CYS A 162 2.87 -22.63 -2.87
C CYS A 162 2.59 -24.01 -2.26
N VAL A 163 1.43 -24.21 -1.62
CA VAL A 163 1.03 -25.54 -1.14
C VAL A 163 0.71 -26.45 -2.33
N LYS A 164 -0.03 -25.95 -3.34
CA LYS A 164 -0.33 -26.70 -4.57
C LYS A 164 0.93 -27.12 -5.31
N SER A 165 1.88 -26.21 -5.50
CA SER A 165 3.15 -26.52 -6.19
C SER A 165 4.00 -27.52 -5.42
N ARG A 166 4.00 -27.47 -4.08
CA ARG A 166 4.67 -28.48 -3.24
C ARG A 166 4.06 -29.87 -3.41
N ILE A 167 2.73 -29.98 -3.42
CA ILE A 167 2.02 -31.25 -3.61
C ILE A 167 2.35 -31.83 -4.98
N LEU A 168 2.19 -31.03 -6.05
CA LEU A 168 2.46 -31.48 -7.42
C LEU A 168 3.92 -31.87 -7.62
N ARG A 169 4.85 -31.08 -7.08
CA ARG A 169 6.28 -31.39 -7.17
C ARG A 169 6.63 -32.68 -6.44
N ALA A 170 6.09 -32.89 -5.24
CA ALA A 170 6.34 -34.11 -4.48
C ALA A 170 5.81 -35.34 -5.23
N PHE A 171 4.58 -35.26 -5.74
CA PHE A 171 3.96 -36.34 -6.52
C PHE A 171 4.78 -36.70 -7.77
N LEU A 172 5.04 -35.72 -8.65
CA LEU A 172 5.75 -35.98 -9.91
C LEU A 172 7.18 -36.49 -9.69
N VAL A 173 7.85 -36.03 -8.63
CA VAL A 173 9.20 -36.50 -8.29
C VAL A 173 9.17 -37.95 -7.82
N GLU A 174 8.17 -38.36 -7.03
CA GLU A 174 8.03 -39.76 -6.64
C GLU A 174 7.68 -40.66 -7.82
N GLU A 175 6.76 -40.25 -8.69
CA GLU A 175 6.43 -40.99 -9.91
C GLU A 175 7.67 -41.19 -10.80
N ALA A 176 8.43 -40.11 -11.03
CA ALA A 176 9.67 -40.19 -11.81
C ALA A 176 10.73 -41.09 -11.15
N LYS A 177 10.79 -41.16 -9.82
CA LYS A 177 11.68 -42.07 -9.09
C LYS A 177 11.27 -43.53 -9.30
N ILE A 178 9.98 -43.84 -9.27
CA ILE A 178 9.45 -45.19 -9.48
C ILE A 178 9.77 -45.65 -10.90
N VAL A 179 9.47 -44.83 -11.90
CA VAL A 179 9.77 -45.14 -13.32
C VAL A 179 11.26 -45.41 -13.52
N LYS A 180 12.14 -44.57 -12.96
CA LYS A 180 13.60 -44.78 -13.02
C LYS A 180 14.04 -46.09 -12.37
N LYS A 181 13.42 -46.49 -11.25
CA LYS A 181 13.72 -47.77 -10.59
C LYS A 181 13.32 -48.97 -11.46
N VAL A 182 12.13 -48.93 -12.08
CA VAL A 182 11.62 -50.00 -12.94
C VAL A 182 12.47 -50.18 -14.20
N ILE A 183 12.81 -49.07 -14.89
CA ILE A 183 13.68 -49.12 -16.06
C ILE A 183 15.05 -49.71 -15.69
N LYS A 184 15.61 -49.30 -14.55
CA LYS A 184 16.89 -49.83 -14.05
C LYS A 184 16.81 -51.33 -13.71
N SER A 185 15.71 -51.81 -13.13
CA SER A 185 15.54 -53.24 -12.84
C SER A 185 15.37 -54.07 -14.12
N GLN A 186 14.60 -53.59 -15.09
CA GLN A 186 14.44 -54.27 -16.38
C GLN A 186 15.76 -54.36 -17.16
N ALA A 187 16.52 -53.26 -17.21
CA ALA A 187 17.85 -53.25 -17.84
C ALA A 187 18.85 -54.20 -17.14
N LYS A 188 18.72 -54.38 -15.82
CA LYS A 188 19.54 -55.34 -15.07
C LYS A 188 19.14 -56.78 -15.40
N THR A 189 17.85 -57.08 -15.51
CA THR A 189 17.36 -58.41 -15.90
C THR A 189 17.76 -58.75 -17.33
N ALA A 190 17.67 -57.81 -18.28
CA ALA A 190 18.03 -58.05 -19.69
C ALA A 190 19.53 -58.26 -19.94
N ARG A 191 20.41 -57.80 -19.03
CA ARG A 191 21.86 -58.02 -19.10
C ARG A 191 22.32 -59.35 -18.48
N LYS A 192 21.41 -60.08 -17.85
CA LYS A 192 21.68 -61.34 -17.16
C LYS A 192 21.19 -62.51 -18.01
#